data_AF-A0AAD5AQD2-F1
#
_entry.id   AF-A0AAD5AQD2-F1
#
_cell.length_a   1.000
_cell.length_b   1.000
_cell.length_c   1.000
_cell.angle_alpha   90.00
_cell.angle_beta   90.00
_cell.angle_gamma   90.00
#
_symmetry.space_group_name_H-M   'P 1'
#
loop_
_entity.id
_entity.type
_entity.pdbx_description
1 polymer ?
#
loop_
_entity_poly.entity_id
_entity_poly.type
_entity_poly.pdbx_seq_one_letter_code
_entity_poly.pdbx_strand_id
1 'polypeptide(L)'
;KRTLQSGRQKVNSGFKSPVQVSSTLGNRTCIKEEIRELQNTLLQLESEITLLESEGVCVHELELHINLLHEYNDMKDISQTLLGRLAGLRSVTTRDLYAQFGMELDD
;
A
#
# COMPACT_ATOMS: atom_id res chain seq x y z
N LYS A 1 4.69 56.32 71.13
CA LYS A 1 5.19 54.94 70.88
C LYS A 1 4.23 54.28 69.89
N ARG A 2 4.61 54.19 68.60
CA ARG A 2 5.01 52.98 67.84
C ARG A 2 3.86 52.02 67.42
N THR A 3 3.70 51.93 66.10
CA THR A 3 3.27 50.82 65.21
C THR A 3 1.80 50.45 64.95
N LEU A 4 1.48 50.58 63.65
CA LEU A 4 0.43 50.06 62.77
C LEU A 4 0.12 48.57 62.92
N GLN A 5 -1.15 48.18 62.73
CA GLN A 5 -1.50 46.89 62.11
C GLN A 5 -2.89 46.96 61.46
N SER A 6 -2.89 47.24 60.15
CA SER A 6 -4.01 46.99 59.25
C SER A 6 -4.23 45.48 59.20
N GLY A 7 -5.33 45.00 59.77
CA GLY A 7 -5.75 43.61 59.67
C GLY A 7 -6.17 43.30 58.24
N ARG A 8 -5.23 42.84 57.41
CA ARG A 8 -5.54 42.24 56.10
C ARG A 8 -6.40 40.98 56.35
N GLN A 9 -7.70 41.09 56.11
CA GLN A 9 -8.57 39.93 55.98
C GLN A 9 -8.07 39.09 54.78
N LYS A 10 -7.44 37.96 55.09
CA LYS A 10 -6.97 37.00 54.08
C LYS A 10 -8.20 36.26 53.54
N VAL A 11 -8.78 36.76 52.45
CA VAL A 11 -9.71 35.97 51.65
C VAL A 11 -8.90 34.92 50.89
N ASN A 12 -8.83 33.72 51.45
CA ASN A 12 -8.24 32.56 50.78
C ASN A 12 -9.21 32.06 49.69
N SER A 13 -9.50 32.88 48.69
CA SER A 13 -10.13 32.41 47.46
C SER A 13 -9.02 31.95 46.52
N GLY A 14 -8.56 30.71 46.71
CA GLY A 14 -7.70 30.07 45.72
C GLY A 14 -8.39 30.14 44.36
N PHE A 15 -7.69 30.60 43.33
CA PHE A 15 -8.17 30.61 41.96
C PHE A 15 -8.56 29.18 41.57
N LYS A 16 -9.85 28.91 41.43
CA LYS A 16 -10.33 27.62 40.90
C LYS A 16 -10.30 27.72 39.38
N SER A 17 -9.27 27.13 38.78
CA SER A 17 -9.18 26.98 37.33
C SER A 17 -10.39 26.20 36.81
N PRO A 18 -11.15 26.73 35.83
CA PRO A 18 -12.30 26.05 35.24
C PRO A 18 -11.99 24.75 34.48
N VAL A 19 -10.71 24.40 34.29
CA VAL A 19 -10.33 23.18 33.57
C VAL A 19 -10.48 21.99 34.51
N GLN A 20 -11.69 21.43 34.53
CA GLN A 20 -12.01 20.16 35.17
C GLN A 20 -11.08 19.06 34.65
N VAL A 21 -10.22 18.54 35.52
CA VAL A 21 -9.28 17.44 35.23
C VAL A 21 -9.94 16.06 35.25
N SER A 22 -11.27 16.01 35.17
CA SER A 22 -12.06 14.76 35.21
C SER A 22 -11.99 13.97 33.90
N SER A 23 -11.57 14.60 32.80
CA SER A 23 -11.54 13.98 31.46
C SER A 23 -10.30 13.12 31.19
N THR A 24 -9.24 13.23 32.00
CA THR A 24 -7.98 12.51 31.73
C THR A 24 -8.10 11.00 31.98
N LEU A 25 -8.94 10.56 32.92
CA LEU A 25 -9.11 9.14 33.22
C LEU A 25 -9.97 8.43 32.17
N GLY A 26 -11.08 9.06 31.75
CA GLY A 26 -11.95 8.55 30.67
C GLY A 26 -11.26 8.54 29.30
N ASN A 27 -10.42 9.53 29.02
CA ASN A 27 -9.59 9.54 27.81
C ASN A 27 -8.53 8.43 27.84
N ARG A 28 -7.93 8.13 29.01
CA ARG A 28 -6.92 7.05 29.11
C ARG A 28 -7.52 5.67 28.94
N THR A 29 -8.75 5.41 29.39
CA THR A 29 -9.45 4.15 29.11
C THR A 29 -9.85 4.07 27.63
N CYS A 30 -10.44 5.13 27.08
CA CYS A 30 -10.80 5.22 25.66
C CYS A 30 -9.61 4.97 24.73
N ILE A 31 -8.46 5.61 24.99
CA ILE A 31 -7.22 5.40 24.21
C ILE A 31 -6.70 3.96 24.35
N LYS A 32 -6.84 3.34 25.52
CA LYS A 32 -6.44 1.94 25.71
C LYS A 32 -7.35 0.96 24.97
N GLU A 33 -8.65 1.24 24.94
CA GLU A 33 -9.61 0.50 24.13
C GLU A 33 -9.28 0.64 22.63
N GLU A 34 -9.00 1.86 22.16
CA GLU A 34 -8.64 2.14 20.75
C GLU A 34 -7.33 1.44 20.35
N ILE A 35 -6.30 1.46 21.21
CA ILE A 35 -5.05 0.70 20.99
C ILE A 35 -5.34 -0.80 20.87
N ARG A 36 -6.24 -1.33 21.70
CA ARG A 36 -6.60 -2.75 21.68
C ARG A 36 -7.36 -3.12 20.41
N GLU A 37 -8.27 -2.25 19.95
CA GLU A 37 -8.96 -2.43 18.67
C GLU A 37 -7.99 -2.41 17.50
N LEU A 38 -7.08 -1.43 17.46
CA LEU A 38 -6.03 -1.36 16.43
C LEU A 38 -5.14 -2.61 16.43
N GLN A 39 -4.74 -3.11 17.60
CA GLN A 39 -4.00 -4.35 17.72
C GLN A 39 -4.77 -5.56 17.20
N ASN A 40 -6.07 -5.65 17.48
CA ASN A 40 -6.91 -6.72 16.94
C ASN A 40 -7.02 -6.64 15.42
N THR A 41 -7.20 -5.43 14.86
CA THR A 41 -7.26 -5.25 13.40
C THR A 41 -5.94 -5.61 12.73
N LEU A 42 -4.79 -5.28 13.35
CA LEU A 42 -3.48 -5.69 12.86
C LEU A 42 -3.35 -7.21 12.81
N LEU A 43 -3.72 -7.91 13.88
CA LEU A 43 -3.67 -9.38 13.92
C LEU A 43 -4.58 -10.03 12.87
N GLN A 44 -5.77 -9.46 12.65
CA GLN A 44 -6.67 -9.94 11.60
C GLN A 44 -6.07 -9.74 10.21
N LEU A 45 -5.52 -8.55 9.94
CA LEU A 45 -4.90 -8.24 8.65
C LEU A 45 -3.65 -9.08 8.40
N GLU A 46 -2.80 -9.32 9.41
CA GLU A 46 -1.66 -10.23 9.27
C GLU A 46 -2.12 -11.66 8.96
N SER A 47 -3.17 -12.15 9.62
CA SER A 47 -3.73 -13.48 9.33
C SER A 47 -4.27 -13.57 7.89
N GLU A 48 -4.93 -12.51 7.40
CA GLU A 48 -5.45 -12.44 6.03
C GLU A 48 -4.32 -12.41 5.01
N ILE A 49 -3.28 -11.61 5.23
CA ILE A 49 -2.09 -11.56 4.38
C ILE A 49 -1.43 -12.94 4.31
N THR A 50 -1.25 -13.61 5.46
CA THR A 50 -0.61 -14.92 5.51
C THR A 50 -1.41 -15.97 4.73
N LEU A 51 -2.75 -15.91 4.79
CA LEU A 51 -3.62 -16.80 4.03
C LEU A 51 -3.49 -16.54 2.51
N LEU A 52 -3.56 -15.27 2.09
CA LEU A 52 -3.42 -14.88 0.68
C LEU A 52 -2.06 -15.27 0.11
N GLU A 53 -0.98 -15.10 0.87
CA GLU A 53 0.36 -15.56 0.49
C GLU A 53 0.43 -17.09 0.36
N SER A 54 -0.25 -17.84 1.24
CA SER A 54 -0.32 -19.31 1.16
C SER A 54 -1.13 -19.83 -0.02
N GLU A 55 -2.10 -19.04 -0.50
CA GLU A 55 -2.88 -19.30 -1.71
C GLU A 55 -2.10 -18.94 -2.99
N GLY A 56 -0.87 -18.42 -2.86
CA GLY A 56 -0.02 -18.04 -3.99
C GLY A 56 -0.34 -16.66 -4.56
N VAL A 57 -1.18 -15.85 -3.89
CA VAL A 57 -1.48 -14.48 -4.31
C VAL A 57 -0.33 -13.56 -3.90
N CYS A 58 0.75 -13.59 -4.68
CA CYS A 58 1.90 -12.72 -4.46
C CYS A 58 1.93 -11.59 -5.51
N VAL A 59 1.99 -10.33 -5.05
CA VAL A 59 2.11 -9.15 -5.93
C VAL A 59 3.34 -9.24 -6.84
N HIS A 60 4.42 -9.88 -6.36
CA HIS A 60 5.64 -10.08 -7.12
C HIS A 60 5.45 -11.00 -8.33
N GLU A 61 4.58 -12.01 -8.23
CA GLU A 61 4.28 -12.91 -9.35
C GLU A 61 3.55 -12.18 -10.48
N LEU A 62 2.65 -11.27 -10.14
CA LEU A 62 1.95 -10.45 -11.13
C LEU A 62 2.91 -9.52 -11.87
N GLU A 63 3.80 -8.84 -11.13
CA GLU A 63 4.81 -7.98 -11.74
C GLU A 63 5.79 -8.78 -12.61
N LEU A 64 6.19 -9.97 -12.17
CA LEU A 64 6.99 -10.89 -12.96
C LEU A 64 6.27 -11.30 -14.26
N HIS A 65 4.99 -11.64 -14.18
CA HIS A 65 4.21 -12.04 -15.35
C HIS A 65 4.03 -10.88 -16.35
N ILE A 66 3.81 -9.66 -15.86
CA ILE A 66 3.78 -8.45 -16.68
C ILE A 66 5.11 -8.24 -17.41
N ASN A 67 6.23 -8.38 -16.69
CA ASN A 67 7.56 -8.25 -17.29
C ASN A 67 7.82 -9.31 -18.37
N LEU A 68 7.44 -10.57 -18.12
CA LEU A 68 7.58 -11.65 -19.10
C LEU A 68 6.71 -11.40 -20.34
N LEU A 69 5.50 -10.88 -20.19
CA LEU A 69 4.65 -10.49 -21.32
C LEU A 69 5.28 -9.37 -22.16
N HIS A 70 5.88 -8.38 -21.52
CA HIS A 70 6.58 -7.32 -22.23
C HIS A 70 7.80 -7.85 -22.99
N GLU A 71 8.62 -8.69 -22.34
CA GLU A 71 9.78 -9.31 -22.98
C GLU A 71 9.39 -10.20 -24.17
N TYR A 72 8.31 -10.98 -24.02
CA TYR A 72 7.74 -11.76 -25.12
C TYR A 72 7.31 -10.87 -26.29
N ASN A 73 6.54 -9.81 -26.01
CA ASN A 73 6.05 -8.90 -27.05
C ASN A 73 7.20 -8.19 -27.77
N ASP A 74 8.23 -7.74 -27.05
CA ASP A 74 9.41 -7.11 -27.64
C ASP A 74 10.12 -8.07 -28.61
N MET A 75 10.33 -9.32 -28.18
CA MET A 75 10.95 -10.34 -29.02
C MET A 75 10.08 -10.67 -30.25
N LYS A 76 8.77 -10.75 -30.07
CA LYS A 76 7.81 -10.99 -31.15
C LYS A 76 7.83 -9.87 -32.18
N ASP A 77 7.83 -8.61 -31.75
CA ASP A 77 7.83 -7.44 -32.63
C ASP A 77 9.12 -7.32 -33.44
N ILE A 78 10.27 -7.62 -32.82
CA ILE A 78 11.56 -7.72 -33.53
C ILE A 78 11.48 -8.83 -34.57
N SER A 79 10.96 -10.00 -34.20
CA SER A 79 10.84 -11.16 -35.09
C SER A 79 9.94 -10.86 -36.28
N GLN A 80 8.80 -10.19 -36.06
CA GLN A 80 7.90 -9.75 -37.14
C GLN A 80 8.55 -8.74 -38.07
N THR A 81 9.30 -7.79 -37.52
CA THR A 81 10.05 -6.81 -38.32
C THR A 81 11.07 -7.50 -39.23
N LEU A 82 11.80 -8.47 -38.70
CA LEU A 82 12.77 -9.26 -39.46
C LEU A 82 12.08 -10.11 -40.53
N LEU A 83 10.96 -10.74 -40.18
CA LEU A 83 10.18 -11.57 -41.09
C LEU A 83 9.59 -10.76 -42.25
N GLY A 84 9.08 -9.55 -41.98
CA GLY A 84 8.60 -8.61 -42.99
C GLY A 84 9.70 -8.18 -43.97
N ARG A 85 10.91 -7.91 -43.46
CA ARG A 85 12.07 -7.61 -44.30
C ARG A 85 12.49 -8.82 -45.15
N LEU A 86 12.50 -10.02 -44.56
CA LEU A 86 12.84 -11.26 -45.26
C LEU A 86 11.84 -11.58 -46.38
N ALA A 87 10.55 -11.39 -46.11
CA ALA A 87 9.47 -11.54 -47.09
C ALA A 87 9.67 -10.60 -48.28
N GLY A 88 9.96 -9.32 -48.00
CA GLY A 88 10.28 -8.33 -49.03
C GLY A 88 11.49 -8.70 -49.89
N LEU A 89 12.58 -9.18 -49.27
CA LEU A 89 13.77 -9.63 -50.00
C LEU A 89 13.52 -10.85 -50.88
N ARG A 90 12.70 -11.79 -50.40
CA ARG A 90 12.37 -13.02 -51.13
C ARG A 90 11.21 -12.86 -52.10
N SER A 91 10.57 -11.68 -52.14
CA SER A 91 9.34 -11.44 -52.91
C SER A 91 8.23 -12.46 -52.62
N VAL A 92 8.17 -12.94 -51.39
CA VAL A 92 7.12 -13.86 -50.89
C VAL A 92 6.27 -13.14 -49.86
N THR A 93 5.10 -13.67 -49.55
CA THR A 93 4.27 -13.09 -48.49
C THR A 93 4.81 -13.51 -47.12
N THR A 94 4.54 -12.70 -46.08
CA THR A 94 4.85 -13.09 -44.71
C THR A 94 4.17 -14.41 -44.34
N ARG A 95 2.91 -14.62 -44.76
CA ARG A 95 2.19 -15.88 -44.57
C ARG A 95 2.93 -17.11 -45.11
N ASP A 96 3.58 -17.00 -46.27
CA ASP A 96 4.36 -18.12 -46.83
C ASP A 96 5.58 -18.45 -45.96
N LEU A 97 6.16 -17.44 -45.30
CA LEU A 97 7.24 -17.65 -44.35
C LEU A 97 6.75 -18.26 -43.05
N TYR A 98 5.58 -17.86 -42.53
CA TYR A 98 4.98 -18.49 -41.35
C TYR A 98 4.84 -20.01 -41.55
N ALA A 99 4.28 -20.44 -42.69
CA ALA A 99 4.17 -21.86 -43.02
C ALA A 99 5.53 -22.56 -43.15
N GLN A 100 6.55 -21.89 -43.69
CA GLN A 100 7.92 -22.45 -43.81
C GLN A 100 8.61 -22.62 -42.45
N PHE A 101 8.37 -21.69 -41.52
CA PHE A 101 8.97 -21.72 -40.19
C PHE A 101 8.11 -22.48 -39.17
N GLY A 102 6.98 -23.06 -39.58
CA GLY A 102 6.07 -23.78 -38.68
C GLY A 102 5.38 -22.87 -37.66
N MET A 103 5.20 -21.59 -38.00
CA MET A 103 4.51 -20.60 -37.17
C MET A 103 3.02 -20.55 -37.53
N GLU A 104 2.18 -20.47 -36.51
CA GLU A 104 0.74 -20.21 -36.68
C GLU A 104 0.48 -18.69 -36.72
N LEU A 105 -0.56 -18.28 -37.45
CA LEU A 105 -0.95 -16.86 -37.55
C LEU A 105 -1.82 -16.42 -36.36
N ASP A 106 -2.43 -17.38 -35.67
CA ASP A 106 -3.15 -17.15 -34.42
C ASP A 106 -2.15 -17.29 -33.27
N ASP A 107 -2.16 -16.32 -32.36
CA ASP A 107 -1.35 -16.25 -31.14
C ASP A 107 -2.24 -16.52 -29.93
#